data_AF-A0A3D0P3E3-F1
#
_entry.id   AF-A0A3D0P3E3-F1
#
_cell.length_a   1.000
_cell.length_b   1.000
_cell.length_c   1.000
_cell.angle_alpha   90.00
_cell.angle_beta   90.00
_cell.angle_gamma   90.00
#
_symmetry.space_group_name_H-M   'P 1'
#
loop_
_entity.id
_entity.type
_entity.pdbx_description
1 polymer ?
#
loop_
_entity_poly.entity_id
_entity_poly.type
_entity_poly.pdbx_seq_one_letter_code
_entity_poly.pdbx_strand_id
1 'polypeptide(L)' 'MNTETSNDELKPEYDLTKYKVRRVGEGRRLLGQIKLDVDVARVFPDSESVNQALRTLIRLSEKGDIVPRIK' A
#
# COMPACT_ATOMS: atom_id res chain seq x y z
N MET A 1 -16.03 9.93 51.32
CA MET A 1 -15.52 9.96 49.94
C MET A 1 -14.38 8.97 49.89
N ASN A 2 -14.62 7.76 49.37
CA ASN A 2 -13.58 6.74 49.26
C ASN A 2 -13.17 6.67 47.79
N THR A 3 -12.07 7.34 47.45
CA THR A 3 -11.42 7.21 46.15
C THR A 3 -10.48 6.02 46.21
N GLU A 4 -11.06 4.83 46.25
CA GLU A 4 -10.32 3.59 46.02
C GLU A 4 -10.09 3.51 44.52
N THR A 5 -8.97 4.06 44.07
CA THR A 5 -8.38 3.78 42.75
C THR A 5 -8.13 2.27 42.69
N SER A 6 -9.18 1.55 42.34
CA SER A 6 -9.13 0.14 41.99
C SER A 6 -8.07 0.02 40.92
N ASN A 7 -7.05 -0.79 41.20
CA ASN A 7 -5.92 -1.02 40.32
C ASN A 7 -6.46 -1.81 39.11
N ASP A 8 -7.09 -1.09 38.18
CA ASP A 8 -7.69 -1.61 36.95
C ASP A 8 -6.56 -1.88 35.94
N GLU A 9 -5.62 -2.74 36.35
CA GLU A 9 -4.53 -3.18 35.50
C GLU A 9 -5.06 -4.12 34.42
N LEU A 10 -4.77 -3.77 33.17
CA LEU A 10 -5.14 -4.55 32.01
C LEU A 10 -4.46 -5.94 32.09
N LYS A 11 -5.25 -7.01 32.04
CA LYS A 11 -4.71 -8.38 32.01
C LYS A 11 -3.82 -8.59 30.76
N PRO A 12 -2.76 -9.42 30.85
CA PRO A 12 -1.79 -9.60 29.77
C PRO A 12 -2.40 -10.10 28.45
N GLU A 13 -3.52 -10.81 28.49
CA GLU A 13 -4.24 -11.29 27.29
C GLU A 13 -4.86 -10.14 26.48
N TYR A 14 -5.10 -8.99 27.11
CA TYR A 14 -5.67 -7.80 26.48
C TYR A 14 -4.61 -6.75 26.12
N ASP A 15 -3.31 -7.06 26.23
CA ASP A 15 -2.23 -6.19 25.75
C ASP A 15 -2.20 -6.16 24.21
N LEU A 16 -2.85 -5.14 23.64
CA LEU A 16 -2.95 -4.98 22.19
C LEU A 16 -1.75 -4.24 21.57
N THR A 17 -0.77 -3.79 22.36
CA THR A 17 0.33 -2.94 21.89
C THR A 17 1.24 -3.63 20.86
N LYS A 18 1.26 -4.96 20.85
CA LYS A 18 2.09 -5.78 19.96
C LYS A 18 1.44 -6.05 18.60
N TYR A 19 0.17 -5.69 18.41
CA TYR A 19 -0.54 -5.96 17.17
C TYR A 19 -0.42 -4.80 16.17
N LYS A 20 -0.27 -5.15 14.89
CA LYS A 20 -0.27 -4.17 13.80
C LYS A 20 -1.70 -3.68 13.54
N VAL A 21 -1.94 -2.39 13.73
CA VAL A 21 -3.24 -1.77 13.41
C VAL A 21 -3.50 -1.88 11.91
N ARG A 22 -4.52 -2.65 11.53
CA ARG A 22 -5.01 -2.76 10.15
C ARG A 22 -6.34 -2.02 10.04
N ARG A 23 -6.41 -1.07 9.10
CA ARG A 23 -7.67 -0.38 8.76
C ARG A 23 -8.52 -1.33 7.91
N VAL A 24 -9.58 -1.89 8.48
CA VAL A 24 -10.58 -2.72 7.79
C VAL A 24 -11.88 -1.93 7.64
N GLY A 25 -12.66 -2.20 6.59
CA GLY A 25 -13.93 -1.52 6.32
C GLY A 25 -14.12 -1.14 4.84
N GLU A 26 -15.37 -1.08 4.42
CA GLU A 26 -15.77 -0.69 3.06
C GLU A 26 -15.29 0.75 2.74
N GLY A 27 -14.76 0.97 1.53
CA GLY A 27 -14.22 2.26 1.11
C GLY A 27 -12.78 2.59 1.58
N ARG A 28 -12.16 1.78 2.46
CA ARG A 28 -10.75 1.96 2.83
C ARG A 28 -9.84 1.41 1.72
N ARG A 29 -9.08 2.29 1.04
CA ARG A 29 -8.01 1.87 0.11
C ARG A 29 -6.80 1.37 0.91
N LEU A 30 -6.24 0.23 0.51
CA LEU A 30 -4.94 -0.23 0.98
C LEU A 30 -3.90 0.81 0.54
N LEU A 31 -3.23 1.44 1.50
CA LEU A 31 -2.13 2.38 1.22
C LEU A 31 -1.02 1.61 0.50
N GLY A 32 -0.63 2.08 -0.69
CA GLY A 32 0.41 1.47 -1.51
C GLY A 32 -0.05 0.51 -2.61
N GLN A 33 -1.35 0.27 -2.78
CA GLN A 33 -1.86 -0.46 -3.96
C GLN A 33 -2.27 0.51 -5.08
N ILE A 34 -1.63 0.36 -6.23
CA ILE A 34 -2.02 1.03 -7.47
C ILE A 34 -3.08 0.14 -8.13
N LYS A 35 -4.25 0.72 -8.42
CA LYS A 35 -5.28 0.05 -9.22
C LYS A 35 -5.02 0.34 -10.69
N LEU A 36 -4.94 -0.71 -11.50
CA LEU A 36 -4.90 -0.60 -12.94
C LEU A 36 -6.32 -0.41 -13.47
N ASP A 37 -6.46 0.34 -14.56
CA ASP A 37 -7.72 0.39 -15.31
C ASP A 37 -7.98 -0.94 -16.02
N VAL A 38 -9.24 -1.17 -16.40
CA VAL A 38 -9.74 -2.46 -16.92
C VAL A 38 -9.04 -2.87 -18.21
N ASP A 39 -8.74 -1.93 -19.08
CA ASP A 39 -8.00 -2.13 -20.31
C ASP A 39 -6.53 -2.52 -20.04
N VAL A 40 -5.88 -1.84 -19.11
CA VAL A 40 -4.48 -2.13 -18.73
C VAL A 40 -4.38 -3.51 -18.06
N ALA A 41 -5.31 -3.84 -17.16
CA ALA A 41 -5.35 -5.13 -16.49
C ALA A 41 -5.64 -6.31 -17.44
N ARG A 42 -6.28 -6.07 -18.59
CA ARG A 42 -6.47 -7.10 -19.63
C ARG A 42 -5.17 -7.44 -20.36
N VAL A 43 -4.27 -6.47 -20.49
CA VAL A 43 -2.98 -6.65 -21.17
C VAL A 43 -1.90 -7.10 -20.18
N PHE A 44 -1.93 -6.58 -18.96
CA PHE A 44 -0.96 -6.86 -17.90
C PHE A 44 -1.65 -7.57 -16.73
N PRO A 45 -1.51 -8.91 -16.62
CA PRO A 45 -2.25 -9.71 -15.64
C PRO A 45 -1.75 -9.52 -14.20
N ASP A 46 -0.53 -9.02 -14.00
CA ASP A 46 0.09 -8.87 -12.69
C ASP A 46 0.96 -7.60 -12.59
N SER A 47 1.30 -7.22 -11.36
CA SER A 47 2.13 -6.05 -11.08
C SER A 47 3.59 -6.19 -11.55
N GLU A 48 4.12 -7.41 -11.67
CA GLU A 48 5.48 -7.65 -12.14
C GLU A 48 5.61 -7.29 -13.63
N SER A 49 4.64 -7.73 -14.44
CA SER A 49 4.55 -7.45 -15.87
C SER A 49 4.46 -5.95 -16.17
N VAL A 50 3.65 -5.20 -15.40
CA VAL A 50 3.58 -3.73 -15.49
C VAL A 50 4.92 -3.10 -15.15
N ASN A 51 5.52 -3.50 -14.04
CA ASN A 51 6.80 -2.94 -13.61
C ASN A 51 7.91 -3.19 -14.64
N GLN A 52 7.93 -4.37 -15.25
CA GLN A 52 8.89 -4.71 -16.30
C GLN A 52 8.70 -3.84 -17.56
N ALA A 53 7.45 -3.61 -17.96
CA ALA A 53 7.12 -2.74 -19.09
C ALA A 53 7.56 -1.29 -18.81
N LEU A 54 7.21 -0.74 -17.65
CA LEU A 54 7.57 0.63 -17.26
C LEU A 54 9.10 0.82 -17.16
N ARG A 55 9.83 -0.13 -16.57
CA ARG A 55 11.31 -0.10 -16.54
C ARG A 55 11.92 -0.14 -17.93
N THR A 56 11.31 -0.87 -18.86
CA THR A 56 11.77 -0.93 -20.25
C THR A 56 11.54 0.40 -20.94
N LEU A 57 10.37 1.03 -20.71
CA LEU A 57 10.07 2.36 -21.22
C LEU A 57 11.05 3.42 -20.67
N ILE A 58 11.38 3.37 -19.38
CA ILE A 58 12.38 4.25 -18.76
C ILE A 58 13.74 4.06 -19.44
N ARG A 59 14.20 2.81 -19.59
CA ARG A 59 15.49 2.50 -20.24
C ARG A 59 15.55 2.99 -21.69
N LEU A 60 14.46 2.85 -22.45
CA LEU A 60 14.39 3.34 -23.83
C LEU A 60 14.34 4.88 -23.88
N SER A 61 13.66 5.51 -22.91
CA SER A 61 13.64 6.96 -22.77
C SER A 61 15.00 7.54 -22.40
N GLU A 62 15.75 6.89 -21.51
CA GLU A 62 17.11 7.28 -21.12
C GLU A 62 18.11 7.16 -22.27
N LYS A 63 17.90 6.18 -23.16
CA LYS A 63 18.68 6.01 -24.39
C LYS A 63 18.34 7.04 -25.48
N GLY A 64 17.27 7.83 -25.30
CA GLY A 64 16.87 8.89 -26.21
C GLY A 64 15.99 8.42 -27.38
N ASP A 65 15.49 7.18 -27.35
CA ASP A 65 14.83 6.56 -28.50
C ASP A 65 13.35 6.94 -28.66
N ILE A 66 12.69 7.44 -27.61
CA ILE A 66 11.20 7.48 -27.61
C ILE A 66 10.48 8.67 -26.97
N VAL A 67 11.07 9.57 -26.15
CA VAL A 67 10.33 10.74 -25.63
C VAL A 67 11.24 11.94 -25.31
N PRO A 68 10.88 13.19 -25.69
CA PRO A 68 11.61 14.38 -25.26
C PRO A 68 11.47 14.57 -23.75
N ARG A 69 12.58 14.95 -23.10
CA ARG A 69 12.66 15.19 -21.66
C ARG A 69 11.67 16.29 -21.27
N ILE A 70 10.53 15.92 -20.69
CA ILE A 70 9.58 16.86 -20.10
C ILE A 70 10.29 17.51 -18.91
N LYS A 71 10.57 18.80 -19.06
CA LYS A 71 11.32 19.62 -18.12
C LYS A 71 10.37 20.24 -17.09
#